data_AF-A0A178FI41-F1
#
_entry.id   AF-A0A178FI41-F1
#
_cell.length_a   1.000
_cell.length_b   1.000
_cell.length_c   1.000
_cell.angle_alpha   90.00
_cell.angle_beta   90.00
_cell.angle_gamma   90.00
#
_symmetry.space_group_name_H-M   'P 1'
#
loop_
_entity.id
_entity.type
_entity.pdbx_description
1 polymer ?
#
loop_
_entity_poly.entity_id
_entity_poly.type
_entity_poly.pdbx_seq_one_letter_code
_entity_poly.pdbx_strand_id
1 'polypeptide(L)'
;MASSSNMESTTSTFYPYTPSKALAAVFAVLVGVSLSIHIWQNFRYKYWRVMFFMCWGGLVFTSGWVMRSVSSFYPENRNFYISESILILCGPPIYSAAEYNILGRLMHYLPMHAPLNPSRLIYFFIYLGALVEGLTAAGAARLSTAGDDQKL
;
A
#
# COMPACT_ATOMS: atom_id res chain seq x y z
N MET A 1 -53.10 5.68 3.75
CA MET A 1 -52.52 7.03 3.85
C MET A 1 -51.10 6.84 4.39
N ALA A 2 -50.20 6.25 3.59
CA ALA A 2 -49.41 6.85 2.51
C ALA A 2 -48.17 7.59 3.03
N SER A 3 -47.01 7.10 2.58
CA SER A 3 -45.64 7.64 2.67
C SER A 3 -45.01 7.69 4.07
N SER A 4 -43.81 7.16 4.29
CA SER A 4 -42.69 7.03 3.38
C SER A 4 -41.92 5.75 3.66
N SER A 5 -41.83 4.92 2.62
CA SER A 5 -40.77 3.95 2.42
C SER A 5 -39.43 4.56 2.79
N ASN A 6 -38.84 4.12 3.90
CA ASN A 6 -37.39 4.12 4.04
C ASN A 6 -36.88 3.11 3.00
N MET A 7 -36.91 3.53 1.73
CA MET A 7 -35.91 3.12 0.77
C MET A 7 -34.61 3.68 1.33
N GLU A 8 -34.10 3.07 2.41
CA GLU A 8 -32.68 3.03 2.65
C GLU A 8 -32.17 2.41 1.37
N SER A 9 -31.74 3.28 0.46
CA SER A 9 -31.09 2.86 -0.75
C SER A 9 -29.95 2.00 -0.26
N THR A 10 -30.14 0.68 -0.36
CA THR A 10 -29.08 -0.30 -0.51
C THR A 10 -28.38 0.05 -1.82
N THR A 11 -27.76 1.23 -1.85
CA THR A 11 -26.70 1.54 -2.77
C THR A 11 -25.70 0.44 -2.47
N SER A 12 -25.43 -0.35 -3.49
CA SER A 12 -24.53 -1.51 -3.49
C SER A 12 -23.09 -1.03 -3.24
N THR A 13 -22.89 -0.43 -2.09
CA THR A 13 -21.64 0.15 -1.66
C THR A 13 -20.82 -0.99 -1.10
N PHE A 14 -19.73 -1.33 -1.79
CA PHE A 14 -18.76 -2.35 -1.36
C PHE A 14 -18.05 -2.00 -0.04
N TYR A 15 -18.27 -0.79 0.47
CA TYR A 15 -17.76 -0.31 1.74
C TYR A 15 -18.71 -0.62 2.90
N PRO A 16 -18.25 -1.30 3.97
CA PRO A 16 -19.06 -1.50 5.18
C PRO A 16 -19.15 -0.24 6.06
N TYR A 17 -18.65 0.91 5.60
CA TYR A 17 -18.62 2.19 6.34
C TYR A 17 -18.77 3.38 5.41
N THR A 18 -19.26 4.51 5.92
CA THR A 18 -19.29 5.78 5.18
C THR A 18 -17.85 6.26 4.94
N PRO A 19 -17.37 6.31 3.68
CA PRO A 19 -15.97 6.61 3.41
C PRO A 19 -15.67 8.09 3.73
N SER A 20 -14.74 8.32 4.66
CA SER A 20 -14.32 9.68 5.05
C SER A 20 -13.35 10.26 4.01
N LYS A 21 -13.89 11.17 3.20
CA LYS A 21 -13.16 11.92 2.16
C LYS A 21 -11.99 12.73 2.74
N ALA A 22 -12.17 13.26 3.96
CA ALA A 22 -11.17 14.08 4.63
C ALA A 22 -9.93 13.26 5.03
N LEU A 23 -10.12 12.04 5.55
CA LEU A 23 -9.01 11.21 5.99
C LEU A 23 -8.13 10.78 4.80
N ALA A 24 -8.75 10.31 3.71
CA ALA A 24 -8.03 9.87 2.52
C ALA A 24 -7.18 11.00 1.91
N ALA A 25 -7.71 12.22 1.85
CA ALA A 25 -6.99 13.38 1.35
C ALA A 25 -5.79 13.77 2.22
N VAL A 26 -5.94 13.75 3.56
CA VAL A 26 -4.84 14.05 4.49
C VAL A 26 -3.69 13.06 4.32
N PHE A 27 -4.00 11.76 4.24
CA PHE A 27 -2.97 10.74 4.03
C PHE A 27 -2.31 10.86 2.64
N ALA A 28 -3.07 11.17 1.59
CA ALA A 28 -2.51 11.41 0.26
C ALA A 28 -1.50 12.57 0.26
N VAL A 29 -1.81 13.68 0.96
CA VAL A 29 -0.90 14.83 1.09
C VAL A 29 0.34 14.47 1.90
N LEU A 30 0.18 13.80 3.05
CA LEU A 30 1.31 13.39 3.89
C LEU A 30 2.28 12.47 3.14
N VAL A 31 1.74 11.47 2.43
CA VAL A 31 2.55 10.53 1.63
C VAL A 31 3.20 11.26 0.45
N GLY A 32 2.50 12.18 -0.21
CA GLY A 32 3.06 12.98 -1.31
C GLY A 32 4.18 13.92 -0.87
N VAL A 33 4.06 14.54 0.31
CA VAL A 33 5.13 15.36 0.90
C VAL A 33 6.34 14.49 1.25
N SER A 34 6.11 13.32 1.87
CA SER A 34 7.18 12.37 2.16
C SER A 34 7.92 11.95 0.88
N LEU A 35 7.19 11.59 -0.19
CA LEU A 35 7.77 11.24 -1.48
C LEU A 35 8.60 12.40 -2.05
N SER A 36 8.10 13.64 -1.97
CA SER A 36 8.81 14.83 -2.46
C SER A 36 10.14 15.05 -1.74
N ILE A 37 10.17 14.83 -0.42
CA ILE A 37 11.41 14.91 0.38
C ILE A 37 12.40 13.83 -0.06
N HIS A 38 11.96 12.60 -0.29
CA HIS A 38 12.83 11.51 -0.76
C HIS A 38 13.37 11.77 -2.17
N ILE A 39 12.55 12.31 -3.07
CA ILE A 39 12.99 12.71 -4.42
C ILE A 39 14.06 13.81 -4.31
N TRP A 40 13.83 14.83 -3.49
CA TRP A 40 14.79 15.91 -3.26
C TRP A 40 16.12 15.40 -2.68
N GLN A 41 16.06 14.53 -1.66
CA GLN A 41 17.24 13.88 -1.08
C GLN A 41 17.99 13.06 -2.15
N ASN A 42 17.29 12.31 -3.00
CA ASN A 42 17.91 11.53 -4.06
C ASN A 42 18.68 12.41 -5.06
N PHE A 43 18.10 13.54 -5.48
CA PHE A 43 18.77 14.51 -6.34
C PHE A 43 19.99 15.16 -5.66
N ARG A 44 19.88 15.51 -4.37
CA ARG A 44 20.95 16.18 -3.63
C ARG A 44 22.16 15.28 -3.33
N TYR A 45 21.92 14.01 -3.02
CA TYR A 45 22.95 13.06 -2.59
C TYR A 45 23.37 12.05 -3.69
N LYS A 46 22.69 12.03 -4.85
CA LYS A 46 22.99 11.17 -6.01
C LYS A 46 23.01 9.65 -5.71
N TYR A 47 22.36 9.19 -4.64
CA TYR A 47 22.28 7.76 -4.28
C TYR A 47 21.17 7.00 -5.02
N TRP A 48 21.14 7.12 -6.36
CA TRP A 48 20.08 6.57 -7.20
C TRP A 48 19.90 5.05 -7.07
N ARG A 49 20.99 4.27 -6.92
CA ARG A 49 20.89 2.81 -6.80
C ARG A 49 20.12 2.32 -5.57
N VAL A 50 20.06 3.12 -4.51
CA VAL A 50 19.42 2.74 -3.24
C VAL A 50 18.06 3.42 -3.11
N MET A 51 17.98 4.70 -3.44
CA MET A 51 16.75 5.48 -3.30
C MET A 51 15.75 5.26 -4.43
N PHE A 52 16.13 4.67 -5.57
CA PHE A 52 15.20 4.42 -6.67
C PHE A 52 14.02 3.52 -6.23
N PHE A 53 14.28 2.42 -5.52
CA PHE A 53 13.21 1.55 -5.01
C PHE A 53 12.31 2.26 -4.00
N MET A 54 12.88 3.14 -3.18
CA MET A 54 12.13 3.94 -2.21
C MET A 54 11.20 4.97 -2.90
N CYS A 55 11.70 5.65 -3.92
CA CYS A 55 10.91 6.60 -4.72
C CYS A 55 9.82 5.89 -5.51
N TRP A 56 10.13 4.72 -6.09
CA TRP A 56 9.16 3.89 -6.78
C TRP A 56 8.04 3.41 -5.86
N GLY A 57 8.38 2.88 -4.68
CA GLY A 57 7.40 2.47 -3.67
C GLY A 57 6.53 3.64 -3.21
N GLY A 58 7.13 4.81 -3.00
CA GLY A 58 6.37 6.02 -2.64
C GLY A 58 5.46 6.54 -3.74
N LEU A 59 5.83 6.42 -5.02
CA LEU A 59 4.94 6.75 -6.15
C LEU A 59 3.72 5.82 -6.19
N VAL A 60 3.95 4.50 -6.10
CA VAL A 60 2.86 3.51 -6.07
C VAL A 60 1.95 3.77 -4.87
N PHE A 61 2.52 3.99 -3.69
CA PHE A 61 1.74 4.23 -2.48
C PHE A 61 0.96 5.55 -2.53
N THR A 62 1.56 6.63 -3.04
CA THR A 62 0.87 7.92 -3.27
C THR A 62 -0.30 7.73 -4.23
N SER A 63 -0.09 7.01 -5.34
CA SER A 63 -1.15 6.75 -6.32
C SER A 63 -2.31 5.94 -5.72
N GLY A 64 -2.02 5.01 -4.79
CA GLY A 64 -3.05 4.28 -4.04
C GLY A 64 -3.92 5.19 -3.16
N TRP A 65 -3.30 6.13 -2.44
CA TRP A 65 -4.05 7.11 -1.62
C TRP A 65 -4.84 8.13 -2.44
N VAL A 66 -4.34 8.51 -3.62
CA VAL A 66 -5.10 9.32 -4.57
C VAL A 66 -6.29 8.53 -5.11
N MET A 67 -6.09 7.28 -5.52
CA MET A 67 -7.16 6.39 -5.98
C MET A 67 -8.22 6.18 -4.89
N ARG A 68 -7.79 6.07 -3.63
CA ARG A 68 -8.67 5.97 -2.46
C ARG A 68 -9.52 7.20 -2.24
N SER A 69 -8.94 8.37 -2.44
CA SER A 69 -9.69 9.63 -2.39
C SER A 69 -10.77 9.67 -3.48
N VAL A 70 -10.45 9.24 -4.71
CA VAL A 70 -11.41 9.15 -5.83
C VAL A 70 -12.51 8.11 -5.59
N SER A 71 -12.14 6.93 -5.07
CA SER A 71 -13.08 5.85 -4.72
C SER A 71 -14.12 6.32 -3.69
N SER A 72 -13.72 7.18 -2.75
CA SER A 72 -14.65 7.79 -1.78
C SER A 72 -15.69 8.74 -2.39
N PHE A 73 -15.48 9.24 -3.62
CA PHE A 73 -16.49 10.01 -4.36
C PHE A 73 -17.42 9.14 -5.21
N TYR A 74 -16.96 7.96 -5.64
CA TYR A 74 -17.70 7.04 -6.49
C TYR A 74 -17.75 5.61 -5.91
N PRO A 75 -18.44 5.39 -4.78
CA PRO A 75 -18.44 4.11 -4.06
C PRO A 75 -19.09 2.94 -4.82
N GLU A 76 -19.88 3.22 -5.85
CA GLU A 76 -20.55 2.20 -6.68
C GLU A 76 -19.60 1.52 -7.69
N ASN A 77 -18.41 2.09 -7.93
CA ASN A 77 -17.48 1.61 -8.94
C ASN A 77 -16.48 0.60 -8.36
N ARG A 78 -16.75 -0.70 -8.56
CA ARG A 78 -15.87 -1.82 -8.15
C ARG A 78 -14.42 -1.66 -8.62
N ASN A 79 -14.20 -1.14 -9.82
CA ASN A 79 -12.85 -1.00 -10.38
C ASN A 79 -11.96 -0.06 -9.54
N PHE A 80 -12.53 1.00 -8.96
CA PHE A 80 -11.78 1.92 -8.11
C PHE A 80 -11.47 1.30 -6.74
N TYR A 81 -12.41 0.51 -6.18
CA TYR A 81 -12.21 -0.24 -4.94
C TYR A 81 -11.10 -1.29 -5.02
N ILE A 82 -11.06 -2.04 -6.11
CA ILE A 82 -10.01 -3.02 -6.34
C ILE A 82 -8.66 -2.31 -6.56
N SER A 83 -8.65 -1.26 -7.38
CA SER A 83 -7.43 -0.53 -7.71
C SER A 83 -6.79 0.13 -6.48
N GLU A 84 -7.57 0.81 -5.63
CA GLU A 84 -7.03 1.43 -4.40
C GLU A 84 -6.48 0.36 -3.44
N SER A 85 -7.18 -0.77 -3.29
CA SER A 85 -6.80 -1.83 -2.36
C SER A 85 -5.48 -2.47 -2.78
N ILE A 86 -5.33 -2.78 -4.06
CA ILE A 86 -4.10 -3.37 -4.61
C ILE A 86 -2.94 -2.37 -4.52
N LEU A 87 -3.14 -1.09 -4.88
CA LEU A 87 -2.08 -0.07 -4.84
C LEU A 87 -1.58 0.18 -3.41
N ILE A 88 -2.48 0.17 -2.42
CA ILE A 88 -2.12 0.34 -1.01
C ILE A 88 -1.43 -0.91 -0.48
N LEU A 89 -1.91 -2.13 -0.81
CA LEU A 89 -1.24 -3.37 -0.43
C LEU A 89 0.15 -3.52 -1.07
N CYS A 90 0.34 -3.04 -2.29
CA CYS A 90 1.61 -3.17 -3.01
C CYS A 90 2.70 -2.23 -2.46
N GLY A 91 2.34 -1.20 -1.69
CA GLY A 91 3.30 -0.28 -1.07
C GLY A 91 4.27 -0.98 -0.10
N PRO A 92 3.79 -1.60 0.99
CA PRO A 92 4.63 -2.23 2.00
C PRO A 92 5.71 -3.20 1.47
N PRO A 93 5.44 -4.08 0.49
CA PRO A 93 6.47 -4.96 -0.12
C PRO A 93 7.60 -4.20 -0.78
N ILE A 94 7.26 -3.15 -1.53
CA ILE A 94 8.26 -2.38 -2.27
C ILE A 94 9.15 -1.62 -1.28
N TYR A 95 8.55 -1.04 -0.24
CA TYR A 95 9.28 -0.41 0.85
C TYR A 95 10.18 -1.40 1.59
N SER A 96 9.64 -2.58 1.93
CA SER A 96 10.37 -3.65 2.59
C SER A 96 11.56 -4.15 1.75
N ALA A 97 11.36 -4.33 0.44
CA ALA A 97 12.44 -4.68 -0.48
C ALA A 97 13.55 -3.61 -0.53
N ALA A 98 13.18 -2.33 -0.47
CA ALA A 98 14.15 -1.23 -0.39
C ALA A 98 14.96 -1.28 0.92
N GLU A 99 14.29 -1.53 2.05
CA GLU A 99 14.94 -1.68 3.36
C GLU A 99 15.88 -2.89 3.41
N TYR A 100 15.50 -4.04 2.85
CA TYR A 100 16.36 -5.22 2.78
C TYR A 100 17.63 -4.98 1.96
N ASN A 101 17.53 -4.18 0.89
CA ASN A 101 18.70 -3.76 0.11
C ASN A 101 19.64 -2.83 0.92
N ILE A 102 19.09 -1.95 1.75
CA ILE A 102 19.88 -1.07 2.64
C ILE A 102 20.53 -1.90 3.76
N LEU A 103 19.75 -2.75 4.40
CA LEU A 103 20.22 -3.65 5.46
C LEU A 103 21.32 -4.58 4.95
N GLY A 104 21.17 -5.13 3.74
CA GLY A 104 22.18 -5.98 3.14
C GLY A 104 23.55 -5.31 2.97
N ARG A 105 23.55 -4.03 2.57
CA ARG A 105 24.78 -3.22 2.53
C ARG A 105 25.30 -2.92 3.93
N LEU A 106 24.43 -2.53 4.85
CA LEU A 106 24.80 -2.19 6.23
C LEU A 106 25.47 -3.38 6.95
N MET A 107 24.93 -4.59 6.79
CA MET A 107 25.49 -5.80 7.38
C MET A 107 26.85 -6.18 6.78
N HIS A 108 27.15 -5.77 5.55
CA HIS A 108 28.49 -5.93 4.97
C HIS A 108 29.52 -4.98 5.61
N TYR A 109 29.09 -3.78 6.02
CA TYR A 109 29.96 -2.81 6.70
C TYR A 109 30.18 -3.11 8.18
N LEU A 110 29.28 -3.85 8.83
CA LEU A 110 29.35 -4.15 10.27
C LEU A 110 29.38 -5.66 10.58
N PRO A 111 30.40 -6.41 10.10
CA PRO A 111 30.46 -7.86 10.27
C PRO A 111 30.67 -8.30 11.72
N MET A 112 31.24 -7.46 12.59
CA MET A 112 31.63 -7.82 13.97
C MET A 112 30.49 -7.75 15.00
N HIS A 113 29.33 -7.17 14.64
CA HIS A 113 28.19 -7.02 15.55
C HIS A 113 26.94 -7.78 15.08
N ALA A 114 27.07 -8.60 14.04
CA ALA A 114 25.96 -9.36 13.47
C ALA A 114 25.93 -10.80 14.01
N PRO A 115 24.83 -11.26 14.64
CA PRO A 115 24.71 -12.67 15.09
C PRO A 115 24.56 -13.67 13.94
N LEU A 116 24.35 -13.19 12.70
CA LEU A 116 24.05 -14.00 11.53
C LEU A 116 24.85 -13.50 10.32
N ASN A 117 25.27 -14.43 9.46
CA ASN A 117 26.08 -14.12 8.29
C ASN A 117 25.34 -13.13 7.35
N PRO A 118 25.95 -11.98 7.00
CA PRO A 118 25.31 -10.91 6.24
C PRO A 118 24.60 -11.36 4.95
N SER A 119 25.21 -12.30 4.21
CA SER A 119 24.63 -12.80 2.96
C SER A 119 23.40 -13.68 3.16
N ARG A 120 23.26 -14.40 4.29
CA ARG A 120 22.10 -15.28 4.54
C ARG A 120 20.90 -14.52 5.08
N LEU A 121 21.15 -13.44 5.82
CA LEU A 121 20.12 -12.59 6.41
C LEU A 121 19.20 -11.97 5.37
N ILE A 122 19.78 -11.45 4.28
CA ILE A 122 19.02 -10.81 3.21
C ILE A 122 18.01 -11.79 2.60
N TYR A 123 18.45 -13.03 2.31
CA TYR A 123 17.54 -14.06 1.79
C TYR A 123 16.45 -14.42 2.79
N PHE A 124 16.78 -14.56 4.07
CA PHE A 124 15.79 -14.85 5.11
C PHE A 124 14.68 -13.79 5.16
N PHE A 125 15.05 -12.49 5.16
CA PHE A 125 14.08 -11.40 5.14
C PHE A 125 13.27 -11.34 3.86
N ILE A 126 13.88 -11.60 2.69
CA ILE A 126 13.16 -11.66 1.41
C ILE A 126 12.12 -12.78 1.41
N TYR A 127 12.49 -14.00 1.84
CA TYR A 127 11.55 -15.13 1.87
C TYR A 127 10.44 -14.92 2.89
N LEU A 128 10.77 -14.41 4.09
CA LEU A 128 9.78 -14.10 5.11
C LEU A 128 8.82 -12.99 4.65
N GLY A 129 9.35 -11.92 4.05
CA GLY A 129 8.57 -10.84 3.48
C GLY A 129 7.66 -11.32 2.34
N ALA A 130 8.16 -12.17 1.45
CA ALA A 130 7.36 -12.76 0.38
C ALA A 130 6.23 -13.66 0.91
N LEU A 131 6.47 -14.40 2.00
CA LEU A 131 5.44 -15.22 2.65
C LEU A 131 4.33 -14.34 3.25
N VAL A 132 4.71 -13.32 4.02
CA VAL A 132 3.76 -12.37 4.63
C VAL A 132 2.97 -11.64 3.56
N GLU A 133 3.62 -11.24 2.47
CA GLU A 133 2.95 -10.56 1.37
C GLU A 133 2.00 -11.49 0.61
N GLY A 134 2.39 -12.74 0.37
CA GLY A 134 1.52 -13.74 -0.22
C GLY A 134 0.25 -13.97 0.61
N LEU A 135 0.38 -13.99 1.94
CA LEU A 135 -0.77 -14.10 2.84
C LEU A 135 -1.67 -12.86 2.78
N THR A 136 -1.06 -11.67 2.75
CA THR A 136 -1.79 -10.39 2.65
C THR A 136 -2.55 -10.29 1.32
N ALA A 137 -1.91 -10.67 0.21
CA ALA A 137 -2.53 -10.71 -1.11
C ALA A 137 -3.69 -11.72 -1.18
N ALA A 138 -3.53 -12.91 -0.58
CA ALA A 138 -4.60 -13.90 -0.49
C ALA A 138 -5.79 -13.39 0.35
N GLY A 139 -5.53 -12.66 1.43
CA GLY A 139 -6.55 -12.00 2.24
C GLY A 139 -7.31 -10.92 1.45
N ALA A 140 -6.58 -10.05 0.74
CA ALA A 140 -7.17 -9.00 -0.09
C ALA A 140 -8.02 -9.57 -1.24
N ALA A 141 -7.56 -10.64 -1.90
CA ALA A 141 -8.33 -11.31 -2.94
C ALA A 141 -9.68 -11.80 -2.41
N ARG A 142 -9.70 -12.44 -1.23
CA ARG A 142 -10.94 -12.89 -0.58
C ARG A 142 -11.89 -11.73 -0.25
N LEU A 143 -11.36 -10.62 0.25
CA LEU A 143 -12.15 -9.41 0.54
C LEU A 143 -12.77 -8.79 -0.73
N SER A 144 -12.07 -8.86 -1.86
CA SER A 144 -12.59 -8.34 -3.13
C SER A 144 -13.70 -9.21 -3.74
N THR A 145 -13.67 -10.53 -3.52
CA THR A 145 -14.68 -11.47 -4.03
C THR A 145 -15.91 -11.56 -3.12
N ALA A 146 -15.79 -11.26 -1.82
CA ALA A 146 -16.89 -11.36 -0.87
C ALA A 146 -18.13 -10.51 -1.26
N GLY A 147 -17.96 -9.45 -2.05
CA GLY A 147 -19.07 -8.64 -2.56
C GLY A 147 -19.88 -9.29 -3.69
N ASP A 148 -19.40 -10.39 -4.28
CA ASP A 148 -20.14 -11.19 -5.27
C ASP A 148 -21.10 -12.19 -4.62
N ASP A 149 -20.74 -12.75 -3.47
CA ASP A 149 -21.58 -13.72 -2.73
C ASP A 149 -22.84 -13.09 -2.12
N GLN A 150 -22.87 -11.76 -1.94
CA GLN A 150 -24.04 -11.05 -1.42
C GLN A 150 -25.13 -10.79 -2.49
N LYS A 151 -24.88 -11.17 -3.75
CA LYS A 151 -25.81 -10.99 -4.88
C LYS A 151 -26.51 -12.29 -5.33
N LEU A 152 -26.28 -13.40 -4.64
CA LEU A 152 -27.00 -14.68 -4.80
C LEU A 152 -28.03 -14.85 -3.67
#